data_AF-A0A3A1YCV3-F1
#
_entry.id   AF-A0A3A1YCV3-F1
#
_cell.length_a   1.000
_cell.length_b   1.000
_cell.length_c   1.000
_cell.angle_alpha   90.00
_cell.angle_beta   90.00
_cell.angle_gamma   90.00
#
_symmetry.space_group_name_H-M   'P 1'
#
loop_
_entity.id
_entity.type
_entity.pdbx_description
1 polymer ?
#
loop_
_entity_poly.entity_id
_entity_poly.type
_entity_poly.pdbx_seq_one_letter_code
_entity_poly.pdbx_strand_id
1 'polypeptide(L)'
;MTTKNIKHWLVVCCITLASLVLAGCNKGNPEQIGSNLTPPQVQKFEKVYAKYGPAWIDIYTLYNMFGLDANRLNGPVSENSVYMFYMMLNVPDIGSKVFNKDEEFVAPALDNYRFAYQVCNLVLDDTEQMDKLARIPDIKQFCQNTNYYYRLFISNFSEDLVKSITASIYANKIPPRLWEKIQSNQAGFIYVNLTAADLEKTSPKDRY
;
A
#
# COMPACT_ATOMS: atom_id res chain seq x y z
N MET A 1 -32.43 11.36 72.99
CA MET A 1 -31.34 10.35 72.92
C MET A 1 -31.97 9.00 72.60
N THR A 2 -31.36 8.25 71.66
CA THR A 2 -31.51 6.79 71.38
C THR A 2 -32.91 6.28 70.94
N THR A 3 -33.13 5.48 69.88
CA THR A 3 -32.33 4.84 68.80
C THR A 3 -33.31 4.09 67.87
N LYS A 4 -33.01 4.03 66.55
CA LYS A 4 -33.07 2.88 65.57
C LYS A 4 -34.36 2.03 65.47
N ASN A 5 -34.73 1.36 64.37
CA ASN A 5 -34.25 1.16 62.99
C ASN A 5 -35.35 0.31 62.33
N ILE A 6 -35.87 0.64 61.13
CA ILE A 6 -36.61 -0.35 60.31
C ILE A 6 -36.20 -0.25 58.83
N LYS A 7 -35.46 -1.28 58.43
CA LYS A 7 -35.44 -2.02 57.14
C LYS A 7 -35.69 -1.22 55.85
N HIS A 8 -34.62 -0.93 55.13
CA HIS A 8 -34.68 -0.63 53.69
C HIS A 8 -34.35 -1.87 52.87
N TRP A 9 -35.16 -2.06 51.84
CA TRP A 9 -35.18 -3.19 50.92
C TRP A 9 -33.97 -3.17 49.99
N LEU A 10 -33.41 -4.36 49.75
CA LEU A 10 -32.51 -4.65 48.64
C LEU A 10 -33.25 -4.41 47.32
N VAL A 11 -32.78 -3.44 46.53
CA VAL A 11 -33.04 -3.41 45.08
C VAL A 11 -31.71 -3.74 44.40
N VAL A 12 -31.58 -5.02 44.06
CA VAL A 12 -30.60 -5.53 43.12
C VAL A 12 -31.01 -5.02 41.75
N CYS A 13 -30.33 -3.98 41.25
CA CYS A 13 -30.43 -3.58 39.86
C CYS A 13 -29.11 -3.92 39.17
N CYS A 14 -29.09 -5.10 38.56
CA CYS A 14 -28.12 -5.49 37.54
C CYS A 14 -28.19 -4.47 36.40
N ILE A 15 -27.36 -3.43 36.45
CA ILE A 15 -27.01 -2.68 35.24
C ILE A 15 -25.82 -3.40 34.65
N THR A 16 -26.16 -4.18 33.62
CA THR A 16 -25.29 -4.88 32.70
C THR A 16 -24.10 -4.03 32.29
N LEU A 17 -22.91 -4.64 32.40
CA LEU A 17 -21.67 -4.21 31.79
C LEU A 17 -21.93 -3.78 30.35
N ALA A 18 -21.92 -2.47 30.09
CA ALA A 18 -21.62 -1.95 28.78
C ALA A 18 -20.12 -2.17 28.57
N SER A 19 -19.77 -3.34 28.02
CA SER A 19 -18.51 -3.55 27.35
C SER A 19 -18.45 -2.57 26.18
N LEU A 20 -17.95 -1.36 26.47
CA LEU A 20 -17.38 -0.48 25.47
C LEU A 20 -16.27 -1.28 24.80
N VAL A 21 -16.64 -1.91 23.68
CA VAL A 21 -15.70 -2.33 22.67
C VAL A 21 -14.96 -1.06 22.31
N LEU A 22 -13.76 -0.94 22.87
CA LEU A 22 -12.68 -0.14 22.33
C LEU A 22 -12.47 -0.66 20.92
N ALA A 23 -13.29 -0.18 19.98
CA ALA A 23 -12.90 -0.02 18.60
C ALA A 23 -11.82 1.06 18.61
N GLY A 24 -10.66 0.68 19.14
CA GLY A 24 -9.43 1.42 18.96
C GLY A 24 -9.30 1.65 17.47
N CYS A 25 -9.18 2.92 17.11
CA CYS A 25 -8.83 3.36 15.78
C CYS A 25 -7.53 2.65 15.40
N ASN A 26 -7.64 1.49 14.73
CA ASN A 26 -6.50 0.81 14.16
C ASN A 26 -6.17 1.53 12.84
N LYS A 27 -5.68 2.78 12.98
CA LYS A 27 -5.00 3.49 11.89
C LYS A 27 -3.73 2.65 11.60
N GLY A 28 -3.78 1.86 10.52
CA GLY A 28 -2.58 1.60 9.73
C GLY A 28 -1.80 0.31 9.96
N ASN A 29 -2.42 -0.81 10.34
CA ASN A 29 -1.73 -2.09 10.13
C ASN A 29 -2.05 -2.61 8.71
N PRO A 30 -1.08 -2.72 7.80
CA PRO A 30 -1.31 -3.37 6.51
C PRO A 30 -1.82 -4.79 6.81
N GLU A 31 -2.94 -5.14 6.19
CA GLU A 31 -3.59 -6.44 6.37
C GLU A 31 -2.57 -7.56 6.16
N GLN A 32 -2.25 -8.29 7.22
CA GLN A 32 -1.24 -9.36 7.14
C GLN A 32 -1.82 -10.55 6.37
N ILE A 33 -1.13 -10.93 5.30
CA ILE A 33 -1.41 -12.18 4.58
C ILE A 33 -0.73 -13.32 5.35
N GLY A 34 -1.52 -14.25 5.89
CA GLY A 34 -1.01 -15.49 6.50
C GLY A 34 -0.56 -16.49 5.44
N SER A 35 -0.42 -17.77 5.81
CA SER A 35 -0.07 -18.84 4.86
C SER A 35 -1.18 -19.24 3.89
N ASN A 36 -2.38 -18.65 4.02
CA ASN A 36 -3.55 -19.04 3.26
C ASN A 36 -4.43 -17.83 2.94
N LEU A 37 -4.87 -17.70 1.68
CA LEU A 37 -5.80 -16.66 1.27
C LEU A 37 -7.21 -16.97 1.79
N THR A 38 -7.76 -16.01 2.53
CA THR A 38 -9.16 -16.02 2.96
C THR A 38 -10.08 -15.50 1.85
N PRO A 39 -11.38 -15.86 1.85
CA PRO A 39 -12.32 -15.34 0.85
C PRO A 39 -12.40 -13.79 0.78
N PRO A 40 -12.37 -13.04 1.91
CA PRO A 40 -12.30 -11.58 1.86
C PRO A 40 -11.04 -11.05 1.18
N GLN A 41 -9.89 -11.68 1.39
CA GLN A 41 -8.63 -11.29 0.74
C GLN A 41 -8.66 -11.55 -0.77
N VAL A 42 -9.23 -12.69 -1.19
CA VAL A 42 -9.47 -12.99 -2.62
C VAL A 42 -10.36 -11.92 -3.26
N GLN A 43 -11.49 -11.60 -2.63
CA GLN A 43 -12.40 -10.55 -3.15
C GLN A 43 -11.74 -9.17 -3.19
N LYS A 44 -10.92 -8.84 -2.19
CA LYS A 44 -10.17 -7.58 -2.18
C LYS A 44 -9.14 -7.56 -3.31
N PHE A 45 -8.39 -8.65 -3.50
CA PHE A 45 -7.40 -8.75 -4.56
C PHE A 45 -8.04 -8.57 -5.93
N GLU A 46 -9.20 -9.17 -6.18
CA GLU A 46 -9.90 -9.00 -7.46
C GLU A 46 -10.41 -7.58 -7.68
N LYS A 47 -10.86 -6.89 -6.62
CA LYS A 47 -11.22 -5.47 -6.71
C LYS A 47 -10.00 -4.61 -7.03
N VAL A 48 -8.86 -4.91 -6.40
CA VAL A 48 -7.58 -4.26 -6.70
C VAL A 48 -7.18 -4.55 -8.14
N TYR A 49 -7.21 -5.80 -8.58
CA TYR A 49 -6.87 -6.20 -9.94
C TYR A 49 -7.79 -5.54 -10.97
N ALA A 50 -9.11 -5.57 -10.77
CA ALA A 50 -10.06 -4.96 -11.69
C ALA A 50 -9.86 -3.43 -11.81
N LYS A 51 -9.49 -2.76 -10.71
CA LYS A 51 -9.27 -1.31 -10.70
C LYS A 51 -7.90 -0.90 -11.24
N TYR A 52 -6.84 -1.58 -10.83
CA TYR A 52 -5.46 -1.15 -11.10
C TYR A 52 -4.67 -2.07 -12.04
N GLY A 53 -5.08 -3.33 -12.16
CA GLY A 53 -4.39 -4.35 -12.96
C GLY A 53 -4.07 -3.92 -14.39
N PRO A 54 -5.01 -3.35 -15.17
CA PRO A 54 -4.73 -2.90 -16.54
C PRO A 54 -3.57 -1.89 -16.62
N ALA A 55 -3.60 -0.84 -15.79
CA ALA A 55 -2.55 0.18 -15.77
C ALA A 55 -1.19 -0.39 -15.34
N TRP A 56 -1.19 -1.35 -14.40
CA TRP A 56 0.03 -2.02 -13.96
C TRP A 56 0.58 -2.96 -15.04
N ILE A 57 -0.28 -3.70 -15.74
CA ILE A 57 0.11 -4.56 -16.86
C ILE A 57 0.72 -3.74 -18.00
N ASP A 58 0.15 -2.58 -18.30
CA ASP A 58 0.66 -1.68 -19.34
C ASP A 58 2.09 -1.22 -19.02
N ILE A 59 2.34 -0.79 -17.77
CA ILE A 59 3.69 -0.36 -17.38
C ILE A 59 4.68 -1.53 -17.32
N TYR A 60 4.25 -2.73 -16.91
CA TYR A 60 5.08 -3.94 -16.96
C TYR A 60 5.48 -4.28 -18.39
N THR A 61 4.52 -4.20 -19.32
CA THR A 61 4.75 -4.46 -20.75
C THR A 61 5.76 -3.46 -21.31
N LEU A 62 5.56 -2.18 -21.02
CA LEU A 62 6.47 -1.11 -21.42
C LEU A 62 7.89 -1.32 -20.89
N TYR A 63 8.03 -1.65 -19.61
CA TYR A 63 9.31 -1.92 -18.97
C TYR A 63 9.99 -3.16 -19.50
N ASN A 64 9.24 -4.21 -19.78
CA ASN A 64 9.78 -5.37 -20.48
C ASN A 64 10.29 -4.94 -21.87
N MET A 65 9.55 -4.16 -22.65
CA MET A 65 10.01 -3.70 -23.97
C MET A 65 11.33 -2.90 -23.90
N PHE A 66 11.52 -2.11 -22.85
CA PHE A 66 12.75 -1.31 -22.64
C PHE A 66 13.85 -2.03 -21.84
N GLY A 67 13.73 -3.34 -21.62
CA GLY A 67 14.78 -4.14 -20.99
C GLY A 67 14.94 -3.91 -19.49
N LEU A 68 13.90 -3.42 -18.80
CA LEU A 68 13.86 -3.30 -17.34
C LEU A 68 13.34 -4.56 -16.66
N ASP A 69 13.04 -5.63 -17.40
CA ASP A 69 12.68 -6.92 -16.82
C ASP A 69 13.86 -7.62 -16.14
N ALA A 70 13.53 -8.63 -15.32
CA ALA A 70 14.48 -9.35 -14.47
C ALA A 70 15.67 -9.96 -15.25
N ASN A 71 15.50 -10.27 -16.53
CA ASN A 71 16.55 -10.91 -17.32
C ASN A 71 17.44 -9.89 -18.01
N ARG A 72 16.90 -8.74 -18.42
CA ARG A 72 17.59 -7.74 -19.25
C ARG A 72 18.09 -6.50 -18.52
N LEU A 73 17.64 -6.22 -17.29
CA LEU A 73 18.10 -5.07 -16.55
C LEU A 73 19.62 -5.12 -16.36
N ASN A 74 20.31 -4.06 -16.81
CA ASN A 74 21.76 -3.92 -16.76
C ASN A 74 22.12 -2.55 -16.16
N GLY A 75 22.33 -2.51 -14.84
CA GLY A 75 22.58 -1.29 -14.07
C GLY A 75 21.34 -0.74 -13.36
N PRO A 76 21.46 0.46 -12.75
CA PRO A 76 20.36 1.10 -12.04
C PRO A 76 19.28 1.57 -13.02
N VAL A 77 18.03 1.59 -12.56
CA VAL A 77 16.94 2.20 -13.32
C VAL A 77 17.14 3.71 -13.42
N SER A 78 16.64 4.31 -14.49
CA SER A 78 16.67 5.77 -14.63
C SER A 78 15.67 6.44 -13.68
N GLU A 79 15.95 7.68 -13.31
CA GLU A 79 15.02 8.54 -12.56
C GLU A 79 13.63 8.61 -13.24
N ASN A 80 13.59 8.80 -14.56
CA ASN A 80 12.34 8.84 -15.33
C ASN A 80 11.56 7.53 -15.21
N SER A 81 12.22 6.38 -15.15
CA SER A 81 11.57 5.09 -14.91
C SER A 81 10.98 5.01 -13.50
N VAL A 82 11.64 5.57 -12.48
CA VAL A 82 11.05 5.64 -11.14
C VAL A 82 9.78 6.49 -11.16
N TYR A 83 9.85 7.71 -11.70
CA TYR A 83 8.70 8.61 -11.79
C TYR A 83 7.54 8.00 -12.60
N MET A 84 7.83 7.38 -13.75
CA MET A 84 6.81 6.76 -14.59
C MET A 84 6.14 5.57 -13.89
N PHE A 85 6.90 4.78 -13.11
CA PHE A 85 6.32 3.67 -12.34
C PHE A 85 5.30 4.19 -11.34
N TYR A 86 5.67 5.18 -10.52
CA TYR A 86 4.78 5.75 -9.53
C TYR A 86 3.61 6.52 -10.13
N MET A 87 3.79 7.15 -11.30
CA MET A 87 2.70 7.77 -12.02
C MET A 87 1.68 6.71 -12.45
N MET A 88 2.13 5.62 -13.09
CA MET A 88 1.28 4.53 -13.56
C MET A 88 0.63 3.74 -12.43
N LEU A 89 1.35 3.58 -11.31
CA LEU A 89 0.84 2.97 -10.09
C LEU A 89 -0.45 3.66 -9.63
N ASN A 90 -0.47 5.00 -9.69
CA ASN A 90 -1.52 5.87 -9.19
C ASN A 90 -2.51 6.34 -10.28
N VAL A 91 -2.38 5.93 -11.55
CA VAL A 91 -3.26 6.35 -12.65
C VAL A 91 -4.76 6.23 -12.31
N PRO A 92 -5.24 5.09 -11.77
CA PRO A 92 -6.66 4.92 -11.44
C PRO A 92 -7.17 5.81 -10.30
N ASP A 93 -6.25 6.42 -9.55
CA ASP A 93 -6.52 7.31 -8.43
C ASP A 93 -6.23 8.79 -8.75
N ILE A 94 -6.00 9.12 -10.03
CA ILE A 94 -5.82 10.52 -10.45
C ILE A 94 -7.07 11.33 -10.07
N GLY A 95 -6.87 12.34 -9.21
CA GLY A 95 -7.95 13.20 -8.72
C GLY A 95 -8.65 12.70 -7.44
N SER A 96 -8.27 11.53 -6.93
CA SER A 96 -8.61 11.15 -5.57
C SER A 96 -7.93 12.10 -4.56
N LYS A 97 -8.52 12.25 -3.37
CA LYS A 97 -7.93 13.06 -2.31
C LYS A 97 -6.66 12.36 -1.80
N VAL A 98 -5.50 12.80 -2.30
CA VAL A 98 -4.16 12.41 -1.81
C VAL A 98 -3.86 12.95 -0.41
N PHE A 99 -4.84 13.57 0.23
CA PHE A 99 -4.82 13.97 1.62
C PHE A 99 -6.06 13.45 2.34
N ASN A 100 -5.88 12.96 3.56
CA ASN A 100 -6.99 12.63 4.43
C ASN A 100 -7.60 13.89 5.08
N LYS A 101 -8.59 13.70 5.97
CA LYS A 101 -9.25 14.81 6.69
C LYS A 101 -8.32 15.56 7.64
N ASP A 102 -7.23 14.92 8.06
CA ASP A 102 -6.20 15.47 8.95
C ASP A 102 -5.08 16.19 8.15
N GLU A 103 -5.27 16.38 6.84
CA GLU A 103 -4.27 16.94 5.92
C GLU A 103 -2.96 16.11 5.84
N GLU A 104 -3.00 14.82 6.21
CA GLU A 104 -1.89 13.89 6.03
C GLU A 104 -1.90 13.32 4.61
N PHE A 105 -0.72 13.18 4.01
CA PHE A 105 -0.58 12.61 2.67
C PHE A 105 -0.93 11.11 2.67
N VAL A 106 -1.80 10.69 1.74
CA VAL A 106 -2.21 9.29 1.56
C VAL A 106 -1.90 8.82 0.13
N ALA A 107 -1.38 7.60 0.02
CA ALA A 107 -1.04 6.96 -1.24
C ALA A 107 -1.83 5.63 -1.41
N PRO A 108 -3.14 5.69 -1.68
CA PRO A 108 -3.99 4.48 -1.70
C PRO A 108 -3.54 3.44 -2.72
N ALA A 109 -2.97 3.84 -3.85
CA ALA A 109 -2.44 2.89 -4.83
C ALA A 109 -1.21 2.13 -4.30
N LEU A 110 -0.38 2.76 -3.46
CA LEU A 110 0.78 2.10 -2.84
C LEU A 110 0.34 0.99 -1.89
N ASP A 111 -0.66 1.25 -1.04
CA ASP A 111 -1.19 0.23 -0.12
C ASP A 111 -1.83 -0.94 -0.88
N ASN A 112 -2.58 -0.65 -1.94
CA ASN A 112 -3.17 -1.68 -2.79
C ASN A 112 -2.10 -2.50 -3.53
N TYR A 113 -1.01 -1.87 -3.96
CA TYR A 113 0.09 -2.56 -4.61
C TYR A 113 0.92 -3.40 -3.62
N ARG A 114 1.15 -2.91 -2.38
CA ARG A 114 1.74 -3.68 -1.29
C ARG A 114 0.90 -4.92 -0.97
N PHE A 115 -0.42 -4.76 -0.89
CA PHE A 115 -1.35 -5.88 -0.71
C PHE A 115 -1.29 -6.87 -1.89
N ALA A 116 -1.29 -6.38 -3.12
CA ALA A 116 -1.18 -7.22 -4.32
C ALA A 116 0.15 -7.99 -4.34
N TYR A 117 1.26 -7.35 -3.98
CA TYR A 117 2.57 -7.99 -3.81
C TYR A 117 2.53 -9.11 -2.77
N GLN A 118 1.95 -8.88 -1.58
CA GLN A 118 1.88 -9.92 -0.55
C GLN A 118 1.06 -11.13 -1.00
N VAL A 119 -0.08 -10.90 -1.67
CA VAL A 119 -0.88 -11.98 -2.27
C VAL A 119 -0.08 -12.69 -3.35
N CYS A 120 0.55 -11.95 -4.25
CA CYS A 120 1.34 -12.52 -5.34
C CYS A 120 2.57 -13.30 -4.88
N ASN A 121 3.21 -12.89 -3.79
CA ASN A 121 4.30 -13.65 -3.17
C ASN A 121 3.80 -14.98 -2.60
N LEU A 122 2.63 -14.99 -1.95
CA LEU A 122 2.05 -16.24 -1.43
C LEU A 122 1.68 -17.22 -2.56
N VAL A 123 0.97 -16.75 -3.59
CA VAL A 123 0.42 -17.66 -4.63
C VAL A 123 1.48 -18.21 -5.58
N LEU A 124 2.62 -17.54 -5.76
CA LEU A 124 3.69 -18.08 -6.61
C LEU A 124 4.38 -19.29 -5.99
N ASP A 125 4.34 -19.42 -4.67
CA ASP A 125 4.97 -20.52 -3.92
C ASP A 125 3.99 -21.68 -3.67
N ASP A 126 2.68 -21.48 -3.88
CA ASP A 126 1.63 -22.46 -3.59
C ASP A 126 0.53 -22.47 -4.68
N THR A 127 0.49 -23.55 -5.47
CA THR A 127 -0.49 -23.77 -6.54
C THR A 127 -1.94 -23.76 -6.01
N GLU A 128 -2.20 -24.27 -4.80
CA GLU A 128 -3.56 -24.25 -4.22
C GLU A 128 -4.02 -22.81 -3.97
N GLN A 129 -3.12 -21.93 -3.54
CA GLN A 129 -3.44 -20.52 -3.37
C GLN A 129 -3.61 -19.82 -4.73
N MET A 130 -2.82 -20.19 -5.74
CA MET A 130 -2.96 -19.67 -7.11
C MET A 130 -4.33 -20.02 -7.70
N ASP A 131 -4.83 -21.23 -7.48
CA ASP A 131 -6.12 -21.69 -8.01
C ASP A 131 -7.30 -20.85 -7.51
N LYS A 132 -7.19 -20.26 -6.31
CA LYS A 132 -8.21 -19.34 -5.78
C LYS A 132 -8.35 -18.06 -6.61
N LEU A 133 -7.33 -17.73 -7.40
CA LEU A 133 -7.29 -16.57 -8.28
C LEU A 133 -7.46 -16.95 -9.76
N ALA A 134 -7.76 -18.22 -10.08
CA ALA A 134 -7.78 -18.76 -11.44
C ALA A 134 -8.74 -18.05 -12.41
N ARG A 135 -9.73 -17.30 -11.91
CA ARG A 135 -10.62 -16.48 -12.74
C ARG A 135 -9.95 -15.25 -13.34
N ILE A 136 -8.76 -14.87 -12.86
CA ILE A 136 -7.99 -13.74 -13.36
C ILE A 136 -7.08 -14.26 -14.49
N PRO A 137 -7.24 -13.77 -15.73
CA PRO A 137 -6.37 -14.16 -16.83
C PRO A 137 -4.91 -13.84 -16.54
N ASP A 138 -4.01 -14.74 -16.93
CA ASP A 138 -2.56 -14.57 -16.81
C ASP A 138 -2.06 -14.19 -15.40
N ILE A 139 -2.81 -14.60 -14.36
CA ILE A 139 -2.52 -14.24 -12.96
C ILE A 139 -1.10 -14.60 -12.54
N LYS A 140 -0.56 -15.73 -13.03
CA LYS A 140 0.82 -16.14 -12.76
C LYS A 140 1.83 -15.10 -13.28
N GLN A 141 1.68 -14.64 -14.51
CA GLN A 141 2.56 -13.64 -15.11
C GLN A 141 2.40 -12.27 -14.43
N PHE A 142 1.15 -11.90 -14.12
CA PHE A 142 0.86 -10.69 -13.34
C PHE A 142 1.58 -10.72 -11.98
N CYS A 143 1.54 -11.85 -11.27
CA CYS A 143 2.19 -11.99 -9.98
C CYS A 143 3.71 -12.04 -10.05
N GLN A 144 4.28 -12.69 -11.06
CA GLN A 144 5.73 -12.63 -11.33
C GLN A 144 6.21 -11.19 -11.55
N ASN A 145 5.50 -10.43 -12.39
CA ASN A 145 5.83 -9.04 -12.66
C ASN A 145 5.62 -8.16 -11.43
N THR A 146 4.52 -8.33 -10.71
CA THR A 146 4.23 -7.56 -9.48
C THR A 146 5.31 -7.76 -8.43
N ASN A 147 5.77 -9.01 -8.21
CA ASN A 147 6.85 -9.27 -7.27
C ASN A 147 8.18 -8.68 -7.73
N TYR A 148 8.52 -8.80 -9.01
CA TYR A 148 9.74 -8.22 -9.55
C TYR A 148 9.76 -6.69 -9.44
N TYR A 149 8.71 -6.02 -9.91
CA TYR A 149 8.64 -4.56 -9.91
C TYR A 149 8.42 -3.96 -8.53
N TYR A 150 7.75 -4.67 -7.60
CA TYR A 150 7.72 -4.28 -6.19
C TYR A 150 9.14 -4.25 -5.60
N ARG A 151 9.95 -5.28 -5.86
CA ARG A 151 11.32 -5.31 -5.38
C ARG A 151 12.15 -4.18 -5.99
N LEU A 152 12.03 -4.01 -7.31
CA LEU A 152 12.80 -3.02 -8.05
C LEU A 152 12.48 -1.58 -7.61
N PHE A 153 11.20 -1.25 -7.49
CA PHE A 153 10.74 0.14 -7.32
C PHE A 153 10.18 0.48 -5.95
N ILE A 154 9.88 -0.47 -5.05
CA ILE A 154 9.28 -0.15 -3.74
C ILE A 154 10.16 -0.60 -2.59
N SER A 155 10.62 -1.86 -2.55
CA SER A 155 11.41 -2.33 -1.40
C SER A 155 12.78 -1.68 -1.27
N ASN A 156 13.32 -1.15 -2.38
CA ASN A 156 14.62 -0.47 -2.40
C ASN A 156 14.57 0.98 -1.90
N PHE A 157 13.37 1.53 -1.69
CA PHE A 157 13.18 2.92 -1.28
C PHE A 157 12.55 3.01 0.11
N SER A 158 12.91 4.04 0.87
CA SER A 158 12.25 4.34 2.14
C SER A 158 10.82 4.80 1.89
N GLU A 159 9.93 4.61 2.86
CA GLU A 159 8.56 5.09 2.74
C GLU A 159 8.47 6.61 2.51
N ASP A 160 9.33 7.37 3.17
CA ASP A 160 9.47 8.82 2.97
C ASP A 160 9.83 9.18 1.52
N LEU A 161 10.79 8.46 0.92
CA LEU A 161 11.17 8.68 -0.48
C LEU A 161 10.02 8.33 -1.42
N VAL A 162 9.32 7.21 -1.20
CA VAL A 162 8.16 6.82 -2.01
C VAL A 162 7.06 7.90 -1.95
N LYS A 163 6.74 8.40 -0.76
CA LYS A 163 5.77 9.49 -0.57
C LYS A 163 6.24 10.78 -1.24
N SER A 164 7.53 11.11 -1.14
CA SER A 164 8.12 12.31 -1.76
C SER A 164 8.06 12.27 -3.28
N ILE A 165 8.37 11.13 -3.90
CA ILE A 165 8.25 10.93 -5.35
C ILE A 165 6.79 11.11 -5.78
N THR A 166 5.86 10.45 -5.09
CA THR A 166 4.43 10.52 -5.39
C THR A 166 3.90 11.94 -5.25
N ALA A 167 4.27 12.65 -4.17
CA ALA A 167 3.89 14.04 -3.97
C ALA A 167 4.44 14.94 -5.08
N SER A 168 5.69 14.72 -5.52
CA SER A 168 6.33 15.50 -6.58
C SER A 168 5.64 15.31 -7.94
N ILE A 169 5.25 14.07 -8.29
CA ILE A 169 4.48 13.76 -9.52
C ILE A 169 3.20 14.58 -9.59
N TYR A 170 2.55 14.79 -8.44
CA TYR A 170 1.27 15.47 -8.35
C TYR A 170 1.37 16.89 -7.80
N ALA A 171 2.56 17.49 -7.72
CA ALA A 171 2.77 18.80 -7.12
C ALA A 171 1.83 19.88 -7.69
N ASN A 172 1.59 19.86 -9.00
CA ASN A 172 0.68 20.80 -9.69
C ASN A 172 -0.81 20.58 -9.38
N LYS A 173 -1.18 19.45 -8.76
CA LYS A 173 -2.54 19.13 -8.31
C LYS A 173 -2.72 19.33 -6.80
N ILE A 174 -1.64 19.59 -6.08
CA ILE A 174 -1.66 19.81 -4.64
C ILE A 174 -1.89 21.30 -4.38
N PRO A 175 -2.88 21.68 -3.54
CA PRO A 175 -3.06 23.07 -3.14
C PRO A 175 -1.79 23.66 -2.54
N PRO A 176 -1.41 24.92 -2.84
CA PRO A 176 -0.13 25.50 -2.40
C PRO A 176 0.14 25.36 -0.89
N ARG A 177 -0.88 25.61 -0.05
CA ARG A 177 -0.80 25.43 1.41
C ARG A 177 -0.40 24.01 1.81
N LEU A 178 -0.91 22.98 1.13
CA LEU A 178 -0.58 21.58 1.42
C LEU A 178 0.79 21.20 0.85
N TRP A 179 1.20 21.81 -0.26
CA TRP A 179 2.53 21.65 -0.81
C TRP A 179 3.60 22.21 0.15
N GLU A 180 3.37 23.39 0.73
CA GLU A 180 4.23 23.97 1.76
C GLU A 180 4.36 23.06 3.00
N LYS A 181 3.27 22.41 3.42
CA LYS A 181 3.31 21.41 4.49
C LYS A 181 4.15 20.19 4.14
N ILE A 182 4.07 19.70 2.90
CA ILE A 182 4.94 18.61 2.43
C ILE A 182 6.40 19.03 2.51
N GLN A 183 6.75 20.18 1.91
CA GLN A 183 8.13 20.66 1.86
C GLN A 183 8.72 20.99 3.24
N SER A 184 7.87 21.27 4.23
CA SER A 184 8.28 21.52 5.63
C SER A 184 8.19 20.28 6.54
N ASN A 185 7.99 19.08 5.98
CA ASN A 185 7.88 17.82 6.72
C ASN A 185 6.69 17.77 7.71
N GLN A 186 5.63 18.52 7.44
CA GLN A 186 4.43 18.62 8.26
C GLN A 186 3.24 17.81 7.71
N ALA A 187 3.44 17.02 6.66
CA ALA A 187 2.42 16.21 6.01
C ALA A 187 2.44 14.71 6.41
N GLY A 188 3.12 14.37 7.52
CA GLY A 188 3.21 13.00 8.04
C GLY A 188 4.31 12.14 7.42
N PHE A 189 5.29 12.75 6.74
CA PHE A 189 6.49 12.11 6.20
C PHE A 189 7.61 13.15 6.00
N ILE A 190 8.86 12.70 5.86
CA ILE A 190 9.99 13.56 5.54
C ILE A 190 10.12 13.69 4.02
N TYR A 191 9.97 14.90 3.51
CA TYR A 191 10.12 15.18 2.09
C TYR A 191 11.59 15.17 1.68
N VAL A 192 11.95 14.27 0.76
CA VAL A 192 13.30 14.07 0.24
C VAL A 192 13.29 13.91 -1.28
N ASN A 193 14.34 14.40 -1.94
CA ASN A 193 14.49 14.20 -3.38
C ASN A 193 15.11 12.83 -3.67
N LEU A 194 14.71 12.23 -4.79
CA LEU A 194 15.36 11.04 -5.32
C LEU A 194 16.82 11.36 -5.67
N THR A 195 17.75 10.53 -5.23
CA THR A 195 19.19 10.72 -5.48
C THR A 195 19.77 9.60 -6.34
N ALA A 196 20.94 9.84 -6.93
CA ALA A 196 21.69 8.78 -7.62
C ALA A 196 22.00 7.58 -6.71
N ALA A 197 22.26 7.82 -5.42
CA ALA A 197 22.51 6.76 -4.45
C ALA A 197 21.27 5.88 -4.19
N ASP A 198 20.06 6.43 -4.35
CA ASP A 198 18.83 5.64 -4.30
C ASP A 198 18.67 4.79 -5.55
N LEU A 199 18.92 5.37 -6.73
CA LEU A 199 18.88 4.63 -8.00
C LEU A 199 19.86 3.45 -8.00
N GLU A 200 21.04 3.59 -7.40
CA GLU A 200 22.03 2.52 -7.25
C GLU A 200 21.54 1.29 -6.48
N LYS A 201 20.46 1.41 -5.69
CA LYS A 201 19.82 0.28 -4.99
C LYS A 201 18.95 -0.57 -5.93
N THR A 202 18.56 -0.02 -7.07
CA THR A 202 17.77 -0.73 -8.10
C THR A 202 18.63 -1.51 -9.09
N SER A 203 19.96 -1.33 -9.02
CA SER A 203 20.90 -2.16 -9.76
C SER A 203 20.70 -3.63 -9.38
N PRO A 204 20.80 -4.58 -10.32
CA PRO A 204 20.79 -6.00 -10.03
C PRO A 204 22.10 -6.40 -9.33
N LYS A 205 22.31 -5.91 -8.11
CA LYS A 205 23.38 -6.38 -7.22
C LYS A 205 22.88 -7.69 -6.64
N ASP A 206 23.60 -8.76 -6.94
CA ASP A 206 23.38 -10.11 -6.43
C ASP A 206 22.05 -10.75 -6.91
N ARG A 207 21.98 -11.08 -8.21
CA ARG A 207 21.06 -12.15 -8.64
C ARG A 207 21.59 -13.44 -7.99
N TYR A 208 20.84 -13.95 -7.00
CA TYR A 208 21.04 -15.13 -6.12
C TYR A 208 21.51 -14.82 -4.70
#